data_AF-A0A1H3FSV6-F1
#
_entry.id   AF-A0A1H3FSV6-F1
#
_cell.length_a   1.000
_cell.length_b   1.000
_cell.length_c   1.000
_cell.angle_alpha   90.00
_cell.angle_beta   90.00
_cell.angle_gamma   90.00
#
_symmetry.space_group_name_H-M   'P 1'
#
loop_
_entity.id
_entity.type
_entity.pdbx_description
1 polymer ?
#
loop_
_entity_poly.entity_id
_entity_poly.type
_entity_poly.pdbx_seq_one_letter_code
_entity_poly.pdbx_strand_id
1 'polypeptide(L)'
;MNRSNTDFHKAVLDSMHEIYIKKNADYGNSFEDQFREYGILSSIIRLDDKMKRLKQLSVNEAKVKDESIADTLLDLANYAVMTVMALEKHQKLE
;
A
#
# COMPACT_ATOMS: atom_id res chain seq x y z
N MET A 1 -23.76 -19.50 3.88
CA MET A 1 -22.43 -20.04 4.22
C MET A 1 -21.70 -18.99 5.02
N ASN A 2 -21.29 -19.32 6.24
CA ASN A 2 -20.42 -18.45 7.04
C ASN A 2 -19.06 -18.46 6.34
N ARG A 3 -18.63 -17.35 5.71
CA ARG A 3 -17.30 -17.30 5.09
C ARG A 3 -16.26 -17.52 6.18
N SER A 4 -15.33 -18.43 5.97
CA SER A 4 -14.26 -18.64 6.94
C SER A 4 -13.38 -17.38 6.99
N ASN A 5 -12.72 -17.12 8.13
CA ASN A 5 -11.80 -15.99 8.25
C ASN A 5 -10.70 -16.02 7.16
N THR A 6 -10.32 -17.21 6.69
CA THR A 6 -9.39 -17.40 5.58
C THR A 6 -9.98 -16.95 4.24
N ASP A 7 -11.26 -17.22 3.97
CA ASP A 7 -11.93 -16.74 2.75
C ASP A 7 -12.05 -15.22 2.74
N PHE A 8 -12.38 -14.63 3.89
CA PHE A 8 -12.47 -13.17 4.01
C PHE A 8 -11.10 -12.51 3.85
N HIS A 9 -10.07 -13.03 4.50
CA HIS A 9 -8.69 -12.57 4.33
C HIS A 9 -8.25 -12.64 2.87
N LYS A 10 -8.52 -13.76 2.18
CA LYS A 10 -8.20 -13.89 0.75
C LYS A 10 -8.91 -12.82 -0.08
N ALA A 11 -10.21 -12.59 0.15
CA ALA A 11 -10.97 -11.58 -0.57
C ALA A 11 -10.40 -10.15 -0.37
N VAL A 12 -9.90 -9.84 0.82
CA VAL A 12 -9.23 -8.56 1.10
C VAL A 12 -7.91 -8.45 0.31
N LEU A 13 -7.10 -9.51 0.28
CA LEU A 13 -5.86 -9.52 -0.51
C LEU A 13 -6.12 -9.42 -2.02
N ASP A 14 -7.14 -10.12 -2.52
CA ASP A 14 -7.54 -10.05 -3.93
C ASP A 14 -7.94 -8.61 -4.31
N SER A 15 -8.76 -7.96 -3.48
CA SER A 15 -9.14 -6.55 -3.65
C SER A 15 -7.93 -5.60 -3.61
N MET A 16 -7.01 -5.83 -2.66
CA MET A 16 -5.77 -5.06 -2.55
C MET A 16 -4.93 -5.15 -3.83
N HIS A 17 -4.85 -6.36 -4.42
CA HIS A 17 -4.14 -6.61 -5.68
C HIS A 17 -4.82 -5.92 -6.87
N GLU A 18 -6.15 -5.93 -6.95
CA GLU A 18 -6.89 -5.18 -7.98
C GLU A 18 -6.64 -3.68 -7.90
N ILE A 19 -6.59 -3.11 -6.68
CA ILE A 19 -6.25 -1.70 -6.46
C ILE A 19 -4.83 -1.41 -6.94
N TYR A 20 -3.87 -2.29 -6.64
CA TYR A 20 -2.50 -2.16 -7.14
C TYR A 20 -2.46 -2.15 -8.67
N ILE A 21 -3.17 -3.07 -9.35
CA ILE A 21 -3.23 -3.11 -10.81
C ILE A 21 -3.76 -1.79 -11.39
N LYS A 22 -4.87 -1.28 -10.84
CA LYS A 22 -5.47 -0.01 -11.27
C LYS A 22 -4.51 1.16 -11.08
N LYS A 23 -3.95 1.33 -9.88
CA LYS A 23 -2.99 2.40 -9.58
C LYS A 23 -1.72 2.28 -10.43
N ASN A 24 -1.19 1.09 -10.64
CA ASN A 24 0.01 0.90 -11.46
C ASN A 24 -0.24 1.23 -12.94
N ALA A 25 -1.46 1.00 -13.45
CA ALA A 25 -1.83 1.45 -14.79
C ALA A 25 -1.89 2.98 -14.90
N ASP A 26 -2.35 3.67 -13.84
CA ASP A 26 -2.48 5.13 -13.81
C ASP A 26 -1.14 5.85 -13.58
N TYR A 27 -0.26 5.30 -12.75
CA TYR A 27 0.99 5.95 -12.29
C TYR A 27 2.28 5.36 -12.90
N GLY A 28 2.18 4.30 -13.71
CA GLY A 28 3.34 3.62 -14.29
C GLY A 28 4.37 3.17 -13.24
N ASN A 29 5.65 3.24 -13.58
CA ASN A 29 6.76 2.80 -12.72
C ASN A 29 7.17 3.82 -11.63
N SER A 30 6.32 4.79 -11.27
CA SER A 30 6.69 5.91 -10.38
C SER A 30 7.31 5.46 -9.05
N PHE A 31 6.81 4.40 -8.43
CA PHE A 31 7.42 3.87 -7.20
C PHE A 31 8.78 3.24 -7.46
N GLU A 32 8.93 2.47 -8.54
CA GLU A 32 10.19 1.80 -8.88
C GLU A 32 11.28 2.83 -9.23
N ASP A 33 10.92 3.91 -9.92
CA ASP A 33 11.84 5.00 -10.24
C ASP A 33 12.34 5.69 -8.96
N GLN A 34 11.43 5.99 -8.03
CA GLN A 34 11.81 6.58 -6.74
C GLN A 34 12.64 5.63 -5.87
N PHE A 35 12.33 4.34 -5.90
CA PHE A 35 13.12 3.35 -5.19
C PHE A 35 14.52 3.23 -5.78
N ARG A 36 14.66 3.29 -7.11
CA ARG A 36 15.98 3.27 -7.78
C ARG A 36 16.82 4.49 -7.42
N GLU A 37 16.20 5.65 -7.31
CA GLU A 37 16.88 6.92 -7.02
C GLU A 37 17.24 7.08 -5.53
N TYR A 38 16.32 6.73 -4.63
CA TYR A 38 16.44 7.02 -3.19
C TYR A 38 16.53 5.77 -2.30
N GLY A 39 16.46 4.57 -2.88
CA GLY A 39 16.45 3.31 -2.17
C GLY A 39 15.27 3.17 -1.20
N ILE A 40 15.51 2.45 -0.11
CA ILE A 40 14.53 2.17 0.94
C ILE A 40 13.95 3.43 1.60
N LEU A 41 14.65 4.57 1.54
CA LEU A 41 14.18 5.83 2.12
C LEU A 41 12.88 6.31 1.45
N SER A 42 12.75 6.15 0.12
CA SER A 42 11.51 6.47 -0.59
C SER A 42 10.31 5.70 -0.03
N SER A 43 10.51 4.42 0.30
CA SER A 43 9.47 3.54 0.84
C SER A 43 9.09 3.93 2.27
N ILE A 44 10.08 4.24 3.12
CA ILE A 44 9.87 4.68 4.51
C ILE A 44 9.04 5.96 4.53
N ILE A 45 9.34 6.94 3.68
CA ILE A 45 8.60 8.21 3.62
C ILE A 45 7.14 7.95 3.25
N ARG A 46 6.87 7.13 2.23
CA ARG A 46 5.49 6.82 1.79
C ARG A 46 4.69 6.08 2.86
N LEU A 47 5.33 5.15 3.57
CA LEU A 47 4.72 4.45 4.70
C LEU A 47 4.42 5.41 5.87
N ASP A 48 5.34 6.31 6.19
CA ASP A 48 5.16 7.31 7.24
C ASP A 48 4.00 8.27 6.93
N ASP A 49 3.88 8.73 5.68
CA ASP A 49 2.74 9.57 5.26
C ASP A 49 1.40 8.88 5.49
N LYS A 50 1.31 7.58 5.16
CA LYS A 50 0.09 6.79 5.37
C LYS A 50 -0.16 6.51 6.86
N MET A 51 0.90 6.28 7.64
CA MET A 51 0.79 6.14 9.08
C MET A 51 0.31 7.43 9.77
N LYS A 52 0.81 8.59 9.34
CA LYS A 52 0.33 9.91 9.80
C LYS A 52 -1.16 10.09 9.48
N ARG A 53 -1.58 9.71 8.28
CA ARG A 53 -3.00 9.72 7.91
C ARG A 53 -3.84 8.81 8.81
N LEU A 54 -3.39 7.58 9.06
CA LEU A 54 -4.08 6.66 9.94
C LEU A 54 -4.28 7.25 11.35
N LYS A 55 -3.24 7.90 11.90
CA LYS A 55 -3.33 8.63 13.17
C LYS A 55 -4.34 9.79 13.14
N GLN A 56 -4.44 10.50 12.02
CA GLN A 56 -5.42 11.58 11.88
C GLN A 56 -6.85 11.02 11.82
N LEU A 57 -7.07 9.96 11.03
CA LEU A 57 -8.36 9.30 10.89
C LEU A 57 -8.82 8.65 12.20
N SER A 58 -7.92 8.08 13.00
CA SER A 58 -8.27 7.49 14.29
C SER A 58 -8.80 8.50 15.32
N VAL A 59 -8.53 9.79 15.11
CA VAL A 59 -9.01 10.88 15.98
C VAL A 59 -10.21 11.62 15.37
N ASN A 60 -10.29 11.70 14.05
CA ASN A 60 -11.25 12.55 13.33
C ASN A 60 -12.05 11.81 12.26
N GLU A 61 -12.34 10.53 12.46
CA GLU A 61 -13.00 9.66 11.46
C GLU A 61 -14.25 10.32 10.82
N ALA A 62 -15.06 11.04 11.61
CA ALA A 62 -16.28 11.70 11.14
C ALA A 62 -16.08 12.95 10.23
N LYS A 63 -14.85 13.45 10.06
CA LYS A 63 -14.59 14.72 9.33
C LYS A 63 -13.97 14.54 7.94
N VAL A 64 -13.47 13.36 7.60
CA VAL A 64 -12.77 13.10 6.34
C VAL A 64 -13.68 12.28 5.44
N LYS A 65 -14.17 12.87 4.35
CA LYS A 65 -15.15 12.23 3.44
C LYS A 65 -14.52 11.34 2.37
N ASP A 66 -13.24 11.55 2.09
CA ASP A 66 -12.66 11.05 0.83
C ASP A 66 -11.95 9.70 0.96
N GLU A 67 -11.59 9.24 2.16
CA GLU A 67 -10.85 7.99 2.35
C GLU A 67 -10.97 7.45 3.78
N SER A 68 -11.17 6.14 3.91
CA SER A 68 -11.43 5.47 5.18
C SER A 68 -10.16 4.94 5.87
N ILE A 69 -10.30 4.52 7.13
CA ILE A 69 -9.25 3.79 7.86
C ILE A 69 -8.85 2.52 7.10
N ALA A 70 -9.83 1.78 6.55
CA ALA A 70 -9.57 0.55 5.80
C ALA A 70 -8.75 0.83 4.54
N ASP A 71 -9.09 1.86 3.77
CA ASP A 71 -8.33 2.26 2.57
C ASP A 71 -6.89 2.62 2.92
N THR A 72 -6.70 3.36 4.02
CA THR A 72 -5.36 3.76 4.50
C THR A 72 -4.52 2.54 4.91
N LEU A 73 -5.14 1.55 5.56
CA LEU A 73 -4.47 0.30 5.95
C LEU A 73 -4.10 -0.56 4.72
N LEU A 74 -4.98 -0.60 3.71
CA LEU A 74 -4.70 -1.29 2.45
C LEU A 74 -3.57 -0.60 1.69
N ASP A 75 -3.51 0.73 1.68
CA ASP A 75 -2.39 1.47 1.11
C ASP A 75 -1.07 1.18 1.84
N LEU A 76 -1.07 1.12 3.18
CA LEU A 76 0.10 0.73 3.96
C LEU A 76 0.59 -0.67 3.56
N ALA A 77 -0.32 -1.64 3.47
CA ALA A 77 -0.01 -3.00 3.05
C ALA A 77 0.55 -3.05 1.62
N ASN A 78 -0.06 -2.32 0.69
CA ASN A 78 0.42 -2.22 -0.69
C ASN A 78 1.83 -1.62 -0.79
N TYR A 79 2.11 -0.52 -0.07
CA TYR A 79 3.45 0.06 -0.06
C TYR A 79 4.49 -0.89 0.53
N ALA A 80 4.14 -1.66 1.57
CA ALA A 80 5.02 -2.68 2.11
C ALA A 80 5.32 -3.79 1.08
N VAL A 81 4.30 -4.28 0.37
CA VAL A 81 4.47 -5.29 -0.70
C VAL A 81 5.32 -4.74 -1.85
N MET A 82 5.04 -3.52 -2.32
CA MET A 82 5.83 -2.88 -3.38
C MET A 82 7.30 -2.70 -2.98
N THR A 83 7.57 -2.40 -1.71
CA THR A 83 8.93 -2.31 -1.17
C THR A 83 9.66 -3.65 -1.25
N VAL A 84 8.99 -4.74 -0.87
CA VAL A 84 9.55 -6.10 -0.99
C VAL A 84 9.84 -6.43 -2.46
N MET A 85 8.89 -6.15 -3.36
CA MET A 85 9.08 -6.35 -4.80
C MET A 85 10.30 -5.58 -5.34
N ALA A 86 10.48 -4.33 -4.91
CA ALA A 86 11.62 -3.52 -5.32
C ALA A 86 12.94 -4.06 -4.77
N LEU A 87 12.98 -4.49 -3.51
CA LEU A 87 14.15 -5.13 -2.91
C LEU A 87 14.55 -6.42 -3.65
N GLU A 88 13.59 -7.29 -3.97
CA GLU A 88 13.87 -8.53 -4.70
C GLU A 88 14.35 -8.26 -6.14
N LYS A 89 13.79 -7.25 -6.82
CA LYS A 89 14.24 -6.85 -8.15
C LYS A 89 15.66 -6.27 -8.09
N HIS A 90 15.95 -5.43 -7.11
CA HIS A 90 17.27 -4.84 -6.92
C HIS A 90 18.34 -5.90 -6.62
N GLN A 91 18.07 -6.86 -5.74
CA GLN A 91 19.00 -7.97 -5.45
C GLN A 91 19.28 -8.89 -6.64
N LYS A 92 18.37 -8.98 -7.63
CA LYS A 92 18.57 -9.75 -8.85
C LYS A 92 19.35 -8.99 -9.94
N LEU A 93 19.56 -7.68 -9.76
CA LEU A 93 20.29 -6.81 -10.70
C LEU A 93 21.74 -6.56 -10.26
N GLU A 94 22.10 -6.95 -9.03
CA GLU A 94 23.47 -7.00 -8.49
C GLU A 94 24.07 -8.40 -8.65
#